data_AF-F6HB44-F1
#
_entry.id   AF-F6HB44-F1
#
_cell.length_a   1.000
_cell.length_b   1.000
_cell.length_c   1.000
_cell.angle_alpha   90.00
_cell.angle_beta   90.00
_cell.angle_gamma   90.00
#
_symmetry.space_group_name_H-M   'P 1'
#
loop_
_entity.id
_entity.type
_entity.pdbx_description
1 polymer ?
#
loop_
_entity_poly.entity_id
_entity_poly.type
_entity_poly.pdbx_seq_one_letter_code
_entity_poly.pdbx_strand_id
1 'polypeptide(L)' 'MHPWERDARMARKALDEGPQTYGLLIELACTRSSDELLGARKAYQSLYSESIEEDVTSRVEGIER' A
#
# COMPACT_ATOMS: atom_id res chain seq x y z
N MET A 1 -5.12 9.18 14.38
CA MET A 1 -4.63 8.68 13.08
C MET A 1 -5.77 8.75 12.08
N HIS A 2 -5.58 9.45 10.96
CA HIS A 2 -6.59 9.52 9.89
C HIS A 2 -6.71 8.15 9.18
N PRO A 3 -7.90 7.72 8.69
CA PRO A 3 -8.03 6.45 7.97
C PRO A 3 -7.03 6.28 6.82
N TRP A 4 -6.77 7.34 6.07
CA TRP A 4 -5.77 7.35 4.99
C TRP A 4 -4.34 7.12 5.48
N GLU A 5 -3.97 7.70 6.62
CA GLU A 5 -2.65 7.46 7.22
C GLU A 5 -2.52 6.02 7.69
N ARG A 6 -3.59 5.45 8.28
CA ARG A 6 -3.61 4.04 8.68
C ARG A 6 -3.37 3.14 7.47
N ASP A 7 -4.09 3.37 6.38
CA ASP A 7 -4.03 2.55 5.18
C ASP A 7 -2.66 2.70 4.48
N ALA A 8 -2.07 3.91 4.48
CA ALA A 8 -0.69 4.13 4.03
C ALA A 8 0.33 3.32 4.85
N ARG A 9 0.22 3.34 6.18
CA ARG A 9 1.11 2.57 7.07
C ARG A 9 0.95 1.06 6.88
N MET A 10 -0.28 0.58 6.66
CA MET A 10 -0.53 -0.83 6.37
C MET A 10 0.07 -1.25 5.02
N ALA A 11 -0.04 -0.42 3.99
CA ALA A 11 0.60 -0.68 2.71
C ALA A 11 2.13 -0.76 2.86
N ARG A 12 2.75 0.19 3.59
CA ARG A 12 4.19 0.17 3.85
C ARG A 12 4.62 -1.09 4.59
N LYS A 13 3.88 -1.45 5.64
CA LYS A 13 4.13 -2.67 6.41
C LYS A 13 4.11 -3.91 5.51
N ALA A 14 3.12 -4.01 4.62
CA ALA A 14 3.01 -5.15 3.72
C ALA A 14 4.17 -5.24 2.71
N LEU A 15 4.64 -4.08 2.24
CA LEU A 15 5.80 -4.00 1.35
C LEU A 15 7.12 -4.32 2.06
N ASP A 16 7.25 -3.98 3.34
CA ASP A 16 8.45 -4.24 4.14
C ASP A 16 8.49 -5.70 4.65
N GLU A 17 7.35 -6.30 4.98
CA GLU A 17 7.24 -7.70 5.47
C GLU A 17 7.19 -8.74 4.33
N GLY A 18 6.96 -8.31 3.09
CA GLY A 18 7.09 -9.13 1.90
C GLY A 18 5.91 -10.08 1.62
N PRO A 19 6.11 -11.15 0.82
CA PRO A 19 5.04 -11.93 0.20
C PRO A 19 3.97 -12.49 1.13
N GLN A 20 4.33 -12.80 2.38
CA GLN A 20 3.40 -13.32 3.39
C GLN A 20 2.29 -12.32 3.76
N THR A 21 2.49 -11.04 3.43
CA THR A 21 1.61 -9.94 3.84
C THR A 21 1.02 -9.17 2.67
N TYR A 22 1.32 -9.55 1.43
CA TYR A 22 0.73 -8.94 0.24
C TYR A 22 -0.80 -9.08 0.18
N GLY A 23 -1.39 -10.00 0.95
CA GLY A 23 -2.83 -10.04 1.21
C GLY A 23 -3.40 -8.71 1.72
N LEU A 24 -2.64 -7.94 2.49
CA LEU A 24 -3.06 -6.61 2.96
C LEU A 24 -3.15 -5.60 1.80
N LEU A 25 -2.22 -5.65 0.83
CA LEU A 25 -2.28 -4.79 -0.36
C LEU A 25 -3.52 -5.11 -1.20
N ILE A 26 -3.83 -6.40 -1.35
CA ILE A 26 -5.02 -6.87 -2.05
C ILE A 26 -6.29 -6.40 -1.32
N GLU A 27 -6.35 -6.58 0.01
CA GLU A 27 -7.50 -6.13 0.81
C GLU A 27 -7.74 -4.63 0.66
N LEU A 28 -6.69 -3.81 0.81
CA LEU A 28 -6.80 -2.36 0.65
C LEU A 28 -7.28 -1.98 -0.75
N ALA A 29 -6.72 -2.59 -1.81
CA ALA A 29 -7.09 -2.29 -3.18
C ALA A 29 -8.54 -2.70 -3.52
N CYS A 30 -9.04 -3.80 -2.94
CA CYS A 30 -10.36 -4.33 -3.27
C CYS A 30 -11.49 -3.79 -2.37
N THR A 31 -11.18 -3.25 -1.19
CA THR A 31 -12.20 -2.81 -0.21
C THR A 31 -12.35 -1.30 -0.08
N ARG A 32 -11.40 -0.52 -0.60
CA ARG A 32 -11.44 0.94 -0.55
C ARG A 32 -12.02 1.54 -1.81
N SER A 33 -12.83 2.58 -1.64
CA SER A 33 -13.30 3.42 -2.73
C SER A 33 -12.13 4.20 -3.38
N SER A 34 -12.34 4.72 -4.58
CA SER A 34 -11.32 5.50 -5.28
C SER A 34 -10.85 6.73 -4.49
N ASP A 35 -11.74 7.40 -3.76
CA ASP A 35 -11.40 8.56 -2.94
C ASP A 35 -10.57 8.16 -1.71
N GLU A 36 -10.88 7.03 -1.08
CA GLU A 36 -10.08 6.49 0.03
C GLU A 36 -8.68 6.09 -0.44
N LEU A 37 -8.57 5.43 -1.59
CA LEU A 37 -7.28 5.08 -2.20
C LEU A 37 -6.46 6.32 -2.55
N LEU A 38 -7.09 7.35 -3.12
CA LEU A 38 -6.42 8.63 -3.40
C LEU A 38 -5.92 9.29 -2.11
N GLY A 39 -6.72 9.26 -1.05
CA GLY A 39 -6.33 9.74 0.26
C GLY A 39 -5.13 8.99 0.83
N ALA A 40 -5.15 7.65 0.78
CA ALA A 40 -4.05 6.80 1.24
C ALA A 40 -2.77 7.04 0.46
N ARG A 41 -2.84 7.20 -0.87
CA ARG A 41 -1.68 7.54 -1.72
C ARG A 41 -1.04 8.86 -1.31
N LYS A 42 -1.84 9.91 -1.11
CA LYS A 42 -1.35 11.22 -0.64
C LYS A 42 -0.71 11.11 0.76
N ALA A 43 -1.33 10.37 1.66
CA ALA A 43 -0.80 10.16 3.01
C ALA A 43 0.52 9.38 2.96
N TYR A 44 0.62 8.32 2.15
CA TYR A 44 1.84 7.55 1.97
C TYR A 44 2.98 8.41 1.44
N GLN A 45 2.73 9.19 0.39
CA GLN A 45 3.72 10.10 -0.17
C GLN A 45 4.19 11.14 0.84
N SER A 46 3.28 11.67 1.67
CA SER A 46 3.64 12.60 2.73
C SER A 46 4.45 11.97 3.87
N LEU A 47 4.26 10.68 4.16
CA LEU A 47 4.92 9.98 5.26
C LEU A 47 6.28 9.41 4.87
N TYR A 48 6.41 8.95 3.63
CA TYR A 48 7.56 8.16 3.17
C TYR A 48 8.33 8.82 2.03
N SER A 49 7.81 9.90 1.43
CA SER A 49 8.39 10.55 0.24
C SER A 49 8.52 9.62 -0.97
N GLU A 50 7.72 8.54 -1.01
CA GLU A 50 7.70 7.50 -2.04
C GLU A 50 6.26 7.32 -2.57
N SER A 51 6.09 6.73 -3.75
CA SER A 51 4.76 6.36 -4.27
C SER A 51 4.43 4.91 -3.92
N ILE A 52 3.19 4.63 -3.52
CA ILE A 52 2.74 3.25 -3.27
C ILE A 52 2.94 2.38 -4.51
N GLU A 53 2.61 2.89 -5.69
CA GLU A 53 2.66 2.16 -6.95
C GLU A 53 4.09 1.84 -7.39
N GLU A 54 5.03 2.77 -7.18
CA GLU A 54 6.45 2.57 -7.47
C GLU A 54 7.06 1.56 -6.50
N ASP A 55 6.70 1.63 -5.21
CA ASP A 55 7.12 0.63 -4.23
C ASP A 55 6.55 -0.76 -4.53
N VAL A 56 5.27 -0.85 -4.91
CA VAL A 56 4.67 -2.11 -5.34
C VAL A 56 5.41 -2.66 -6.55
N THR A 57 5.68 -1.84 -7.56
CA THR A 57 6.37 -2.28 -8.79
C THR A 57 7.80 -2.76 -8.52
N SER A 58 8.50 -2.13 -7.58
CA SER A 58 9.91 -2.44 -7.28
C SER A 58 10.10 -3.58 -6.28
N ARG A 59 9.15 -3.81 -5.36
CA ARG A 59 9.30 -4.76 -4.24
C ARG A 59 8.44 -6.01 -4.38
N VAL A 60 7.33 -5.95 -5.11
CA VAL A 60 6.46 -7.11 -5.30
C VAL A 60 7.01 -7.97 -6.43
N GLU A 61 7.71 -9.04 -6.07
CA GLU A 61 8.06 -10.11 -6.99
C GLU A 61 6.80 -10.85 -7.44
N GLY A 62 6.69 -11.11 -8.75
CA GLY A 62 5.56 -11.83 -9.32
C GLY A 62 5.44 -13.25 -8.77
N ILE A 63 4.27 -13.86 -8.92
CA ILE A 63 4.10 -15.28 -8.63
C ILE A 63 4.85 -16.06 -9.72
N GLU A 64 5.98 -16.68 -9.39
CA GLU A 64 6.58 -17.70 -10.24
C GLU A 64 5.54 -18.81 -10.47
N ARG A 65 5.21 -19.04 -11.74
CA ARG A 65 4.22 -20.04 -12.18
C ARG A 65 4.89 -21.35 -12.53
#